data_AF-A0A947S4E0-F1
#
_entry.id   AF-A0A947S4E0-F1
#
_cell.length_a   1.000
_cell.length_b   1.000
_cell.length_c   1.000
_cell.angle_alpha   90.00
_cell.angle_beta   90.00
_cell.angle_gamma   90.00
#
_symmetry.space_group_name_H-M   'P 1'
#
loop_
_entity.id
_entity.type
_entity.pdbx_description
1 polymer ?
#
loop_
_entity_poly.entity_id
_entity_poly.type
_entity_poly.pdbx_seq_one_letter_code
_entity_poly.pdbx_strand_id
1 'polypeptide(L)'
;MSKANCQIKNTKRIVFTFFVFVFLVFLPKNPAILEEFFLRIKIDEAKAAEESYQVPVLVLKYFPLKDGRLDLALTGRNWLLEEARQRTEQITLDAVDSLEKGSIYHGYNFPDSSPSLDYEILETMEFLEPIPVSNNQVPWNKGWFRPDYMKILSDLNICDWVDNKGVREIWMWGYHYNGLEPVESNMAMGKASQNYWNFEDYGDAGNSERTNDMPICQHTYSLFNYSIMGGLGNVLEDHTHHLEGIYKYIDYDLFWNRFVGTCGEQEFYRCGWTHKPPNTMKVCGSSDDYNWGSEQQVLSDCQDWTPNAVGEKSLVDCHTWAGADCNQHFNGPNAGGIAFKVWWMQNLPGKDNDIYYQEKKMINWWDYVGDFDEAVKFTNKSFFYPESYNLSPTPVFCNKIGDANNDGEINKIDFEIWESEFLIGEANSADFNCDNKISLIDFEIWRARFNAKPTPTVNTPTPSLTLAPTSTPTPTPALITTPTLTPTINPSCLGGCPLITEKKSGTMVTWNGETLCYVKLSWKDIEGAVGFKVCRNSACVDTPKATSYVWEWVACDNNSLYNVSPIFEGCSVGSCPKVAVKTPIAQ
;
A
#
# COMPACT_ATOMS: atom_id res chain seq x y z
N MET A 1 -18.99 65.00 23.15
CA MET A 1 -18.11 64.38 24.17
C MET A 1 -17.66 63.03 23.62
N SER A 2 -16.36 62.75 23.73
CA SER A 2 -15.50 61.60 23.32
C SER A 2 -16.14 60.37 22.65
N LYS A 3 -15.70 59.95 21.45
CA LYS A 3 -14.45 59.24 21.04
C LYS A 3 -14.30 57.77 21.54
N ALA A 4 -14.02 56.87 20.56
CA ALA A 4 -13.29 55.57 20.60
C ALA A 4 -14.02 54.36 21.24
N ASN A 5 -13.89 53.07 20.83
CA ASN A 5 -13.15 52.29 19.81
C ASN A 5 -13.86 50.90 19.74
N CYS A 6 -14.12 50.27 18.58
CA CYS A 6 -13.26 49.38 17.79
C CYS A 6 -12.62 48.17 18.51
N GLN A 7 -12.76 46.98 17.88
CA GLN A 7 -12.02 45.69 18.04
C GLN A 7 -12.69 44.56 18.85
N ILE A 8 -13.45 43.70 18.16
CA ILE A 8 -13.56 42.26 18.50
C ILE A 8 -12.55 41.53 17.61
N LYS A 9 -11.29 41.53 18.05
CA LYS A 9 -10.21 40.65 17.57
C LYS A 9 -9.53 40.08 18.83
N ASN A 10 -9.15 38.80 18.79
CA ASN A 10 -8.32 38.07 19.77
C ASN A 10 -8.99 37.46 21.01
N THR A 11 -9.88 36.47 20.83
CA THR A 11 -10.19 35.53 21.93
C THR A 11 -9.35 34.24 21.85
N LYS A 12 -8.86 33.82 20.67
CA LYS A 12 -7.96 32.65 20.53
C LYS A 12 -6.49 32.94 20.90
N ARG A 13 -6.02 34.18 20.77
CA ARG A 13 -4.65 34.57 21.16
C ARG A 13 -4.49 34.70 22.68
N ILE A 14 -5.55 35.02 23.41
CA ILE A 14 -5.50 35.12 24.88
C ILE A 14 -5.41 33.74 25.51
N VAL A 15 -6.07 32.70 24.98
CA VAL A 15 -5.97 31.34 25.52
C VAL A 15 -4.58 30.74 25.27
N PHE A 16 -3.98 30.97 24.09
CA PHE A 16 -2.64 30.46 23.79
C PHE A 16 -1.53 31.23 24.53
N THR A 17 -1.65 32.56 24.67
CA THR A 17 -0.72 33.33 25.48
C THR A 17 -0.90 33.06 26.97
N PHE A 18 -2.10 32.78 27.48
CA PHE A 18 -2.29 32.42 28.90
C PHE A 18 -1.76 31.01 29.19
N PHE A 19 -1.88 30.05 28.28
CA PHE A 19 -1.26 28.72 28.46
C PHE A 19 0.27 28.79 28.45
N VAL A 20 0.88 29.58 27.55
CA VAL A 20 2.35 29.75 27.52
C VAL A 20 2.86 30.61 28.70
N PHE A 21 2.10 31.62 29.15
CA PHE A 21 2.50 32.45 30.31
C PHE A 21 2.32 31.74 31.65
N VAL A 22 1.27 30.92 31.81
CA VAL A 22 1.12 30.07 33.01
C VAL A 22 2.20 28.97 33.00
N PHE A 23 2.60 28.44 31.84
CA PHE A 23 3.69 27.46 31.75
C PHE A 23 5.10 28.04 31.98
N LEU A 24 5.37 29.28 31.56
CA LEU A 24 6.67 29.92 31.83
C LEU A 24 6.83 30.34 33.30
N VAL A 25 5.72 30.60 34.01
CA VAL A 25 5.74 31.01 35.43
C VAL A 25 5.65 29.79 36.38
N PHE A 26 5.07 28.68 35.92
CA PHE A 26 4.97 27.42 36.68
C PHE A 26 5.77 26.29 36.04
N LEU A 27 7.03 26.54 35.66
CA LEU A 27 7.96 25.44 35.40
C LEU A 27 7.99 24.53 36.65
N PRO A 28 7.71 23.22 36.53
CA PRO A 28 8.21 22.31 37.52
C PRO A 28 9.74 22.48 37.52
N LYS A 29 10.33 22.89 38.65
CA LYS A 29 11.79 22.97 38.84
C LYS A 29 12.47 21.59 38.76
N ASN A 30 11.76 20.58 38.29
CA ASN A 30 12.23 19.22 38.17
C ASN A 30 12.50 18.94 36.69
N PRO A 31 13.78 18.90 36.26
CA PRO A 31 14.16 18.65 34.87
C PRO A 31 13.58 17.34 34.31
N ALA A 32 13.28 16.35 35.16
CA ALA A 32 12.65 15.08 34.76
C ALA A 32 11.24 15.24 34.17
N ILE A 33 10.46 16.24 34.62
CA ILE A 33 9.08 16.47 34.13
C ILE A 33 9.10 17.21 32.79
N LEU A 34 10.11 18.05 32.56
CA LEU A 34 10.36 18.66 31.24
C LEU A 34 10.84 17.62 30.24
N GLU A 35 11.75 16.73 30.65
CA GLU A 35 12.16 15.61 29.79
C GLU A 35 10.99 14.69 29.44
N GLU A 36 10.14 14.28 30.39
CA GLU A 36 8.95 13.46 30.08
C GLU A 36 7.97 14.14 29.10
N PHE A 37 7.81 15.47 29.19
CA PHE A 37 6.90 16.21 28.31
C PHE A 37 7.46 16.32 26.88
N PHE A 38 8.76 16.60 26.74
CA PHE A 38 9.42 16.56 25.43
C PHE A 38 9.54 15.15 24.88
N LEU A 39 9.69 14.14 25.74
CA LEU A 39 9.66 12.73 25.34
C LEU A 39 8.27 12.37 24.80
N ARG A 40 7.18 12.82 25.45
CA ARG A 40 5.81 12.59 24.97
C ARG A 40 5.52 13.28 23.64
N ILE A 41 5.97 14.52 23.44
CA ILE A 41 5.83 15.21 22.14
C ILE A 41 6.62 14.47 21.05
N LYS A 42 7.86 14.05 21.34
CA LYS A 42 8.66 13.23 20.41
C LYS A 42 8.05 11.85 20.15
N ILE A 43 7.39 11.25 21.14
CA ILE A 43 6.67 9.98 21.01
C ILE A 43 5.42 10.17 20.17
N ASP A 44 4.64 11.23 20.35
CA ASP A 44 3.45 11.50 19.52
C ASP A 44 3.82 11.83 18.06
N GLU A 45 4.94 12.54 17.84
CA GLU A 45 5.51 12.79 16.50
C GLU A 45 6.13 11.53 15.87
N ALA A 46 6.77 10.65 16.66
CA ALA A 46 7.30 9.37 16.19
C ALA A 46 6.20 8.31 15.99
N LYS A 47 5.09 8.39 16.72
CA LYS A 47 3.96 7.47 16.58
C LYS A 47 3.16 7.74 15.30
N ALA A 48 3.11 8.99 14.85
CA ALA A 48 2.63 9.34 13.52
C ALA A 48 3.51 8.78 12.39
N ALA A 49 4.78 8.42 12.67
CA ALA A 49 5.67 7.78 11.71
C ALA A 49 5.60 6.24 11.72
N GLU A 50 4.91 5.62 12.69
CA GLU A 50 4.88 4.15 12.87
C GLU A 50 3.56 3.50 12.40
N GLU A 51 2.45 4.23 12.31
CA GLU A 51 1.13 3.68 11.94
C GLU A 51 0.75 4.01 10.49
N SER A 52 0.12 3.06 9.78
CA SER A 52 -0.42 3.29 8.42
C SER A 52 -1.48 4.40 8.43
N TYR A 53 -1.54 5.21 7.37
CA TYR A 53 -2.61 6.20 7.22
C TYR A 53 -3.92 5.48 6.96
N GLN A 54 -4.90 5.71 7.84
CA GLN A 54 -6.27 5.33 7.55
C GLN A 54 -6.78 6.16 6.37
N VAL A 55 -7.29 5.48 5.34
CA VAL A 55 -7.90 6.08 4.16
C VAL A 55 -9.38 5.68 4.13
N PRO A 56 -10.26 6.47 4.78
CA PRO A 56 -11.69 6.16 4.79
C PRO A 56 -12.32 6.49 3.44
N VAL A 57 -13.02 5.51 2.88
CA VAL A 57 -13.59 5.53 1.53
C VAL A 57 -15.11 5.56 1.58
N LEU A 58 -15.71 6.42 0.76
CA LEU A 58 -17.13 6.39 0.43
C LEU A 58 -17.32 5.77 -0.96
N VAL A 59 -18.07 4.67 -1.06
CA VAL A 59 -18.36 4.02 -2.35
C VAL A 59 -19.73 4.47 -2.85
N LEU A 60 -19.81 4.92 -4.09
CA LEU A 60 -21.06 5.28 -4.77
C LEU A 60 -21.27 4.34 -5.96
N LYS A 61 -22.46 3.74 -6.12
CA LYS A 61 -22.76 2.80 -7.20
C LYS A 61 -23.99 3.25 -7.99
N TYR A 62 -23.84 3.53 -9.28
CA TYR A 62 -24.94 3.92 -10.17
C TYR A 62 -25.32 2.79 -11.13
N PHE A 63 -26.46 2.16 -10.88
CA PHE A 63 -26.99 1.01 -11.61
C PHE A 63 -28.40 1.29 -12.15
N PRO A 64 -28.56 2.19 -13.15
CA PRO A 64 -29.87 2.51 -13.69
C PRO A 64 -30.56 1.26 -14.23
N LEU A 65 -31.81 1.05 -13.83
CA LEU A 65 -32.56 -0.15 -14.17
C LEU A 65 -33.61 0.08 -15.25
N LYS A 66 -33.79 -0.93 -16.10
CA LYS A 66 -34.92 -1.09 -17.00
C LYS A 66 -35.36 -2.55 -16.97
N ASP A 67 -36.64 -2.79 -16.68
CA ASP A 67 -37.24 -4.13 -16.59
C ASP A 67 -36.48 -5.07 -15.62
N GLY A 68 -35.99 -4.54 -14.49
CA GLY A 68 -35.29 -5.30 -13.45
C GLY A 68 -33.83 -5.67 -13.78
N ARG A 69 -33.26 -5.11 -14.85
CA ARG A 69 -31.87 -5.30 -15.30
C ARG A 69 -31.21 -3.95 -15.53
N LEU A 70 -29.89 -3.90 -15.63
CA LEU A 70 -29.20 -2.67 -16.04
C LEU A 70 -29.76 -2.17 -17.37
N ASP A 71 -30.02 -0.87 -17.48
CA ASP A 71 -30.53 -0.28 -18.71
C ASP A 71 -29.45 -0.34 -19.79
N LEU A 72 -29.66 -1.21 -20.78
CA LEU A 72 -28.77 -1.40 -21.91
C LEU A 72 -28.51 -0.11 -22.69
N ALA A 73 -29.50 0.77 -22.80
CA ALA A 73 -29.36 2.01 -23.56
C ALA A 73 -28.48 3.04 -22.86
N LEU A 74 -28.37 2.96 -21.53
CA LEU A 74 -27.57 3.88 -20.72
C LEU A 74 -26.19 3.31 -20.41
N THR A 75 -26.14 2.04 -20.02
CA THR A 75 -24.92 1.42 -19.47
C THR A 75 -24.13 0.61 -20.50
N GLY A 76 -24.75 0.28 -21.65
CA GLY A 76 -24.18 -0.67 -22.61
C GLY A 76 -24.16 -2.12 -22.11
N ARG A 77 -24.83 -2.41 -20.98
CA ARG A 77 -24.96 -3.74 -20.38
C ARG A 77 -26.41 -4.02 -20.01
N ASN A 78 -26.81 -5.29 -20.13
CA ASN A 78 -28.13 -5.77 -19.72
C ASN A 78 -27.97 -6.87 -18.66
N TRP A 79 -27.12 -6.64 -17.67
CA TRP A 79 -26.88 -7.59 -16.59
C TRP A 79 -28.00 -7.57 -15.57
N LEU A 80 -28.16 -8.66 -14.82
CA LEU A 80 -28.94 -8.61 -13.59
C LEU A 80 -28.27 -7.64 -12.63
N LEU A 81 -29.07 -6.92 -11.83
CA LEU A 81 -28.54 -6.02 -10.80
C LEU A 81 -27.57 -6.76 -9.85
N GLU A 82 -27.90 -8.00 -9.50
CA GLU A 82 -27.06 -8.82 -8.63
C GLU A 82 -25.70 -9.19 -9.24
N GLU A 83 -25.65 -9.41 -10.56
CA GLU A 83 -24.38 -9.64 -11.26
C GLU A 83 -23.49 -8.39 -11.20
N ALA A 84 -24.07 -7.20 -11.33
CA ALA A 84 -23.34 -5.93 -11.23
C ALA A 84 -22.83 -5.68 -9.80
N ARG A 85 -23.66 -5.96 -8.78
CA ARG A 85 -23.26 -5.85 -7.36
C ARG A 85 -22.09 -6.75 -7.03
N GLN A 86 -22.22 -8.06 -7.29
CA GLN A 86 -21.17 -9.03 -6.97
C GLN A 86 -19.85 -8.68 -7.65
N ARG A 87 -19.91 -8.29 -8.93
CA ARG A 87 -18.70 -7.91 -9.68
C ARG A 87 -18.04 -6.67 -9.09
N THR A 88 -18.79 -5.59 -8.89
CA THR A 88 -18.22 -4.32 -8.40
C THR A 88 -17.72 -4.44 -6.97
N GLU A 89 -18.38 -5.24 -6.14
CA GLU A 89 -17.95 -5.52 -4.78
C GLU A 89 -16.60 -6.25 -4.75
N GLN A 90 -16.49 -7.37 -5.46
CA GLN A 90 -15.24 -8.14 -5.52
C GLN A 90 -14.07 -7.26 -5.97
N ILE A 91 -14.26 -6.47 -7.03
CA ILE A 91 -13.20 -5.60 -7.54
C ILE A 91 -12.87 -4.47 -6.54
N THR A 92 -13.86 -3.96 -5.80
CA THR A 92 -13.63 -2.96 -4.73
C THR A 92 -12.72 -3.52 -3.64
N LEU A 93 -12.99 -4.75 -3.19
CA LEU A 93 -12.18 -5.41 -2.17
C LEU A 93 -10.78 -5.81 -2.68
N ASP A 94 -10.69 -6.20 -3.95
CA ASP A 94 -9.40 -6.48 -4.60
C ASP A 94 -8.57 -5.19 -4.78
N ALA A 95 -9.23 -4.04 -5.00
CA ALA A 95 -8.58 -2.74 -5.08
C ALA A 95 -8.01 -2.32 -3.73
N VAL A 96 -8.79 -2.44 -2.64
CA VAL A 96 -8.30 -2.25 -1.26
C VAL A 96 -7.02 -3.07 -1.03
N ASP A 97 -7.08 -4.37 -1.29
CA ASP A 97 -5.93 -5.28 -1.11
C ASP A 97 -4.70 -4.85 -1.92
N SER A 98 -4.92 -4.48 -3.18
CA SER A 98 -3.84 -4.16 -4.12
C SER A 98 -3.19 -2.82 -3.83
N LEU A 99 -3.97 -1.81 -3.42
CA LEU A 99 -3.46 -0.48 -3.08
C LEU A 99 -2.65 -0.51 -1.79
N GLU A 100 -3.13 -1.23 -0.78
CA GLU A 100 -2.40 -1.40 0.48
C GLU A 100 -1.09 -2.15 0.25
N LYS A 101 -1.13 -3.28 -0.45
CA LYS A 101 0.08 -4.02 -0.86
C LYS A 101 1.02 -3.16 -1.68
N GLY A 102 0.48 -2.35 -2.59
CA GLY A 102 1.22 -1.38 -3.38
C GLY A 102 1.95 -0.35 -2.52
N SER A 103 1.37 0.03 -1.39
CA SER A 103 1.94 1.03 -0.47
C SER A 103 3.00 0.49 0.51
N ILE A 104 3.34 -0.80 0.42
CA ILE A 104 4.44 -1.42 1.18
C ILE A 104 5.74 -1.18 0.40
N TYR A 105 6.63 -0.35 0.95
CA TYR A 105 7.92 -0.09 0.30
C TYR A 105 8.74 -1.38 0.17
N HIS A 106 9.08 -1.73 -1.07
CA HIS A 106 9.73 -3.00 -1.43
C HIS A 106 9.01 -4.25 -0.88
N GLY A 107 7.68 -4.25 -0.85
CA GLY A 107 6.88 -5.35 -0.28
C GLY A 107 7.13 -6.73 -0.91
N TYR A 108 7.66 -6.80 -2.13
CA TYR A 108 8.11 -8.06 -2.75
C TYR A 108 9.34 -8.68 -2.05
N ASN A 109 10.16 -7.88 -1.36
CA ASN A 109 11.28 -8.34 -0.52
C ASN A 109 10.90 -8.42 0.96
N PHE A 110 10.00 -7.54 1.40
CA PHE A 110 9.60 -7.41 2.81
C PHE A 110 8.08 -7.52 2.96
N PRO A 111 7.48 -8.69 2.68
CA PRO A 111 6.03 -8.86 2.62
C PRO A 111 5.33 -8.71 3.99
N ASP A 112 6.09 -8.81 5.08
CA ASP A 112 5.57 -8.65 6.45
C ASP A 112 5.61 -7.18 6.94
N SER A 113 6.13 -6.25 6.12
CA SER A 113 6.16 -4.82 6.45
C SER A 113 4.77 -4.20 6.39
N SER A 114 4.52 -3.23 7.25
CA SER A 114 3.24 -2.51 7.26
C SER A 114 3.08 -1.65 6.00
N PRO A 115 1.87 -1.61 5.41
CA PRO A 115 1.58 -0.70 4.31
C PRO A 115 1.62 0.75 4.79
N SER A 116 1.88 1.70 3.87
CA SER A 116 1.78 3.12 4.20
C SER A 116 0.31 3.56 4.30
N LEU A 117 -0.59 2.91 3.55
CA LEU A 117 -2.01 3.19 3.51
C LEU A 117 -2.82 1.99 4.05
N ASP A 118 -3.90 2.28 4.75
CA ASP A 118 -4.86 1.30 5.27
C ASP A 118 -6.27 1.75 4.89
N TYR A 119 -6.88 1.10 3.90
CA TYR A 119 -8.14 1.51 3.31
C TYR A 119 -9.32 0.93 4.09
N GLU A 120 -10.28 1.80 4.45
CA GLU A 120 -11.50 1.43 5.16
C GLU A 120 -12.73 1.87 4.35
N ILE A 121 -13.54 0.92 3.87
CA ILE A 121 -14.84 1.24 3.27
C ILE A 121 -15.82 1.62 4.39
N LEU A 122 -16.11 2.92 4.53
CA LEU A 122 -17.03 3.42 5.55
C LEU A 122 -18.48 3.13 5.22
N GLU A 123 -18.87 3.37 3.97
CA GLU A 123 -20.25 3.23 3.50
C GLU A 123 -20.28 2.98 2.00
N THR A 124 -21.29 2.24 1.55
CA THR A 124 -21.60 2.02 0.15
C THR A 124 -23.02 2.47 -0.17
N MET A 125 -23.17 3.45 -1.05
CA MET A 125 -24.46 3.97 -1.48
C MET A 125 -24.79 3.49 -2.89
N GLU A 126 -25.99 2.93 -3.07
CA GLU A 126 -26.46 2.45 -4.38
C GLU A 126 -27.62 3.31 -4.90
N PHE A 127 -27.51 3.73 -6.15
CA PHE A 127 -28.47 4.52 -6.89
C PHE A 127 -28.96 3.72 -8.10
N LEU A 128 -30.28 3.49 -8.18
CA LEU A 128 -30.91 2.76 -9.29
C LEU A 128 -31.35 3.70 -10.43
N GLU A 129 -30.73 4.87 -10.49
CA GLU A 129 -31.00 5.93 -11.46
C GLU A 129 -29.73 6.24 -12.29
N PRO A 130 -29.88 6.96 -13.43
CA PRO A 130 -28.74 7.30 -14.27
C PRO A 130 -27.78 8.26 -13.55
N ILE A 131 -26.50 8.19 -13.90
CA ILE A 131 -25.50 9.16 -13.43
C ILE A 131 -25.92 10.57 -13.91
N PRO A 132 -26.04 11.57 -13.02
CA PRO A 132 -26.25 12.96 -13.43
C PRO A 132 -25.17 13.42 -14.40
N VAL A 133 -25.57 14.02 -15.52
CA VAL A 133 -24.65 14.46 -16.59
C VAL A 133 -24.45 15.97 -16.51
N SER A 134 -23.21 16.42 -16.55
CA SER A 134 -22.85 17.84 -16.52
C SER A 134 -22.93 18.49 -17.90
N ASN A 135 -22.71 19.81 -17.94
CA ASN A 135 -22.44 20.52 -19.19
C ASN A 135 -20.94 20.51 -19.58
N ASN A 136 -20.07 19.86 -18.80
CA ASN A 136 -18.65 19.79 -19.07
C ASN A 136 -18.40 18.77 -20.18
N GLN A 137 -18.06 19.26 -21.36
CA GLN A 137 -17.76 18.42 -22.52
C GLN A 137 -16.35 17.86 -22.44
N VAL A 138 -16.20 16.58 -22.80
CA VAL A 138 -14.89 15.95 -22.90
C VAL A 138 -14.06 16.59 -24.02
N PRO A 139 -12.83 17.08 -23.75
CA PRO A 139 -12.06 17.86 -24.73
C PRO A 139 -11.76 17.11 -26.04
N TRP A 140 -11.52 15.80 -25.96
CA TRP A 140 -11.17 14.95 -27.11
C TRP A 140 -12.37 14.18 -27.71
N ASN A 141 -13.53 14.20 -27.06
CA ASN A 141 -14.70 13.43 -27.49
C ASN A 141 -15.96 14.31 -27.59
N LYS A 142 -16.08 15.00 -28.72
CA LYS A 142 -17.15 15.99 -28.91
C LYS A 142 -18.54 15.32 -28.87
N GLY A 143 -19.43 15.89 -28.07
CA GLY A 143 -20.76 15.32 -27.81
C GLY A 143 -20.82 14.39 -26.59
N TRP A 144 -19.68 14.12 -25.95
CA TRP A 144 -19.61 13.40 -24.69
C TRP A 144 -19.37 14.36 -23.54
N PHE A 145 -19.90 14.03 -22.37
CA PHE A 145 -19.91 14.88 -21.19
C PHE A 145 -19.38 14.13 -19.97
N ARG A 146 -18.85 14.89 -19.00
CA ARG A 146 -18.49 14.36 -17.69
C ARG A 146 -19.75 14.18 -16.83
N PRO A 147 -19.75 13.23 -15.87
CA PRO A 147 -20.69 13.26 -14.75
C PRO A 147 -20.74 14.63 -14.07
N ASP A 148 -21.89 15.01 -13.55
CA ASP A 148 -22.06 16.22 -12.74
C ASP A 148 -21.61 15.95 -11.31
N TYR A 149 -20.29 15.90 -11.11
CA TYR A 149 -19.69 15.64 -9.79
C TYR A 149 -20.15 16.68 -8.77
N MET A 150 -20.25 17.96 -9.16
CA MET A 150 -20.73 19.02 -8.28
C MET A 150 -22.13 18.71 -7.77
N LYS A 151 -23.06 18.35 -8.65
CA LYS A 151 -24.43 17.96 -8.26
C LYS A 151 -24.43 16.71 -7.39
N ILE A 152 -23.79 15.63 -7.85
CA ILE A 152 -23.75 14.34 -7.15
C ILE A 152 -23.25 14.52 -5.71
N LEU A 153 -22.13 15.21 -5.54
CA LEU A 153 -21.47 15.38 -4.25
C LEU A 153 -22.17 16.42 -3.37
N SER A 154 -22.80 17.45 -3.96
CA SER A 154 -23.60 18.42 -3.20
C SER A 154 -24.88 17.80 -2.64
N ASP A 155 -25.56 16.95 -3.43
CA ASP A 155 -26.78 16.26 -2.99
C ASP A 155 -26.50 15.33 -1.80
N LEU A 156 -25.28 14.80 -1.70
CA LEU A 156 -24.80 13.98 -0.58
C LEU A 156 -24.24 14.77 0.61
N ASN A 157 -24.18 16.11 0.50
CA ASN A 157 -23.50 16.97 1.46
C ASN A 157 -22.07 16.48 1.76
N ILE A 158 -21.27 16.28 0.71
CA ILE A 158 -19.98 15.58 0.81
C ILE A 158 -19.03 16.15 1.88
N CYS A 159 -19.09 17.44 2.17
CA CYS A 159 -18.23 18.03 3.19
C CYS A 159 -18.53 17.55 4.61
N ASP A 160 -19.74 17.05 4.90
CA ASP A 160 -19.98 16.35 6.16
C ASP A 160 -19.20 15.02 6.23
N TRP A 161 -19.17 14.27 5.12
CA TRP A 161 -18.40 13.04 5.03
C TRP A 161 -16.89 13.30 5.14
N VAL A 162 -16.39 14.31 4.44
CA VAL A 162 -14.96 14.63 4.42
C VAL A 162 -14.50 15.27 5.73
N ASP A 163 -15.20 16.30 6.21
CA ASP A 163 -14.74 17.11 7.34
C ASP A 163 -15.13 16.51 8.70
N ASN A 164 -16.27 15.83 8.80
CA ASN A 164 -16.77 15.28 10.07
C ASN A 164 -16.64 13.77 10.18
N LYS A 165 -16.68 13.02 9.06
CA LYS A 165 -16.53 11.56 9.05
C LYS A 165 -15.17 11.08 8.56
N GLY A 166 -14.31 11.99 8.11
CA GLY A 166 -12.93 11.68 7.74
C GLY A 166 -12.75 11.04 6.37
N VAL A 167 -13.76 11.04 5.49
CA VAL A 167 -13.60 10.52 4.11
C VAL A 167 -12.44 11.23 3.41
N ARG A 168 -11.58 10.44 2.76
CA ARG A 168 -10.43 10.91 1.95
C ARG A 168 -10.59 10.56 0.48
N GLU A 169 -11.25 9.44 0.19
CA GLU A 169 -11.51 9.03 -1.18
C GLU A 169 -12.98 8.67 -1.41
N ILE A 170 -13.43 8.93 -2.63
CA ILE A 170 -14.76 8.56 -3.12
C ILE A 170 -14.59 7.65 -4.32
N TRP A 171 -15.11 6.44 -4.25
CA TRP A 171 -15.01 5.45 -5.32
C TRP A 171 -16.37 5.29 -5.99
N MET A 172 -16.51 5.83 -7.20
CA MET A 172 -17.77 5.86 -7.91
C MET A 172 -17.82 4.80 -9.02
N TRP A 173 -18.57 3.72 -8.79
CA TRP A 173 -18.94 2.75 -9.81
C TRP A 173 -20.05 3.28 -10.70
N GLY A 174 -19.82 3.22 -12.01
CA GLY A 174 -20.73 3.72 -13.02
C GLY A 174 -20.45 3.13 -14.39
N TYR A 175 -20.71 3.89 -15.45
CA TYR A 175 -20.55 3.43 -16.82
C TYR A 175 -19.98 4.54 -17.70
N HIS A 176 -19.13 4.12 -18.65
CA HIS A 176 -18.62 4.96 -19.72
C HIS A 176 -19.34 4.52 -21.01
N TYR A 177 -20.48 5.12 -21.31
CA TYR A 177 -21.31 4.75 -22.46
C TYR A 177 -22.28 5.87 -22.86
N ASN A 178 -22.67 5.87 -24.13
CA ASN A 178 -23.74 6.72 -24.69
C ASN A 178 -23.66 8.22 -24.35
N GLY A 179 -22.51 8.85 -24.62
CA GLY A 179 -22.34 10.29 -24.41
C GLY A 179 -21.90 10.67 -22.98
N LEU A 180 -21.65 9.70 -22.11
CA LEU A 180 -21.08 9.90 -20.78
C LEU A 180 -19.68 9.27 -20.71
N GLU A 181 -18.68 10.08 -20.37
CA GLU A 181 -17.28 9.66 -20.23
C GLU A 181 -16.75 10.21 -18.89
N PRO A 182 -16.78 9.40 -17.82
CA PRO A 182 -16.19 9.78 -16.53
C PRO A 182 -14.68 10.01 -16.64
N VAL A 183 -14.15 10.84 -15.73
CA VAL A 183 -12.70 11.06 -15.61
C VAL A 183 -12.11 9.97 -14.73
N GLU A 184 -10.93 9.45 -15.03
CA GLU A 184 -10.33 8.35 -14.25
C GLU A 184 -10.23 8.72 -12.76
N SER A 185 -9.72 9.92 -12.45
CA SER A 185 -9.76 10.50 -11.12
C SER A 185 -9.90 12.03 -11.13
N ASN A 186 -10.34 12.59 -10.01
CA ASN A 186 -10.46 14.02 -9.77
C ASN A 186 -10.08 14.35 -8.32
N MET A 187 -9.78 15.62 -8.01
CA MET A 187 -9.38 16.04 -6.67
C MET A 187 -9.92 17.41 -6.32
N ALA A 188 -10.43 17.58 -5.11
CA ALA A 188 -10.73 18.89 -4.54
C ALA A 188 -9.78 19.16 -3.38
N MET A 189 -8.83 20.08 -3.57
CA MET A 189 -7.95 20.53 -2.49
C MET A 189 -8.76 21.31 -1.45
N GLY A 190 -8.61 20.92 -0.18
CA GLY A 190 -9.31 21.51 0.94
C GLY A 190 -8.88 22.95 1.23
N LYS A 191 -9.73 23.69 1.95
CA LYS A 191 -9.38 25.04 2.46
C LYS A 191 -8.21 25.01 3.43
N ALA A 192 -7.97 23.87 4.09
CA ALA A 192 -6.83 23.69 4.96
C ALA A 192 -5.51 23.88 4.20
N SER A 193 -5.41 23.46 2.93
CA SER A 193 -4.24 23.64 2.06
C SER A 193 -4.38 24.78 1.05
N GLN A 194 -5.26 25.76 1.31
CA GLN A 194 -5.56 26.86 0.36
C GLN A 194 -4.33 27.62 -0.15
N ASN A 195 -3.30 27.78 0.67
CA ASN A 195 -2.05 28.46 0.26
C ASN A 195 -1.27 27.70 -0.83
N TYR A 196 -1.61 26.45 -1.09
CA TYR A 196 -0.98 25.59 -2.08
C TYR A 196 -1.85 25.39 -3.32
N TRP A 197 -3.06 25.94 -3.38
CA TRP A 197 -3.91 25.83 -4.55
C TRP A 197 -3.18 26.29 -5.83
N ASN A 198 -3.36 25.53 -6.91
CA ASN A 198 -2.82 25.86 -8.24
C ASN A 198 -3.72 26.80 -9.05
N PHE A 199 -4.89 27.15 -8.53
CA PHE A 199 -5.79 28.16 -9.10
C PHE A 199 -6.23 29.16 -8.04
N GLU A 200 -6.85 30.26 -8.47
CA GLU A 200 -7.20 31.38 -7.59
C GLU A 200 -8.28 31.02 -6.55
N ASP A 201 -9.27 30.22 -6.96
CA ASP A 201 -10.49 29.93 -6.20
C ASP A 201 -10.70 28.44 -5.87
N TYR A 202 -9.81 27.56 -6.33
CA TYR A 202 -9.81 26.12 -6.04
C TYR A 202 -8.41 25.51 -6.25
N GLY A 203 -8.22 24.27 -5.82
CA GLY A 203 -7.03 23.50 -6.14
C GLY A 203 -7.38 22.08 -6.57
N ASP A 204 -6.63 21.58 -7.54
CA ASP A 204 -6.75 20.22 -8.07
C ASP A 204 -5.38 19.74 -8.57
N ALA A 205 -4.80 18.78 -7.86
CA ALA A 205 -3.54 18.15 -8.24
C ALA A 205 -3.72 16.80 -8.96
N GLY A 206 -4.95 16.31 -9.10
CA GLY A 206 -5.27 14.99 -9.64
C GLY A 206 -5.11 14.85 -11.16
N ASN A 207 -5.60 13.71 -11.67
CA ASN A 207 -5.61 13.35 -13.08
C ASN A 207 -6.95 13.69 -13.76
N SER A 208 -7.30 14.97 -13.74
CA SER A 208 -8.51 15.51 -14.37
C SER A 208 -8.17 16.65 -15.34
N GLU A 209 -9.19 17.26 -15.92
CA GLU A 209 -9.08 18.56 -16.61
C GLU A 209 -8.76 19.73 -15.65
N ARG A 210 -8.74 19.49 -14.34
CA ARG A 210 -8.44 20.45 -13.28
C ARG A 210 -9.36 21.65 -13.32
N THR A 211 -10.65 21.35 -13.20
CA THR A 211 -11.73 22.33 -13.20
C THR A 211 -12.42 22.40 -11.83
N ASN A 212 -13.03 23.55 -11.51
CA ASN A 212 -13.79 23.71 -10.27
C ASN A 212 -15.16 23.02 -10.37
N ASP A 213 -15.18 21.69 -10.41
CA ASP A 213 -16.37 20.86 -10.65
C ASP A 213 -16.72 19.91 -9.50
N MET A 214 -16.09 20.08 -8.32
CA MET A 214 -16.41 19.37 -7.08
C MET A 214 -16.52 20.33 -5.88
N PRO A 215 -17.33 20.01 -4.84
CA PRO A 215 -17.44 20.84 -3.65
C PRO A 215 -16.11 21.03 -2.88
N ILE A 216 -15.80 22.26 -2.47
CA ILE A 216 -14.58 22.56 -1.70
C ILE A 216 -14.86 22.49 -0.19
N CYS A 217 -14.33 21.46 0.47
CA CYS A 217 -14.46 21.20 1.91
C CYS A 217 -13.30 21.81 2.72
N GLN A 218 -13.23 21.59 4.04
CA GLN A 218 -12.06 21.97 4.82
C GLN A 218 -10.86 21.08 4.47
N HIS A 219 -11.09 19.77 4.35
CA HIS A 219 -10.06 18.80 4.00
C HIS A 219 -10.12 18.41 2.51
N THR A 220 -8.95 18.02 2.01
CA THR A 220 -8.77 17.48 0.66
C THR A 220 -9.40 16.09 0.54
N TYR A 221 -10.00 15.82 -0.61
CA TYR A 221 -10.44 14.48 -0.99
C TYR A 221 -10.29 14.23 -2.50
N SER A 222 -10.19 12.96 -2.86
CA SER A 222 -10.11 12.50 -4.24
C SER A 222 -11.32 11.68 -4.64
N LEU A 223 -11.68 11.72 -5.93
CA LEU A 223 -12.76 10.93 -6.51
C LEU A 223 -12.19 10.06 -7.63
N PHE A 224 -12.57 8.78 -7.65
CA PHE A 224 -12.19 7.82 -8.68
C PHE A 224 -13.45 7.29 -9.38
N ASN A 225 -13.42 7.18 -10.71
CA ASN A 225 -14.55 6.62 -11.46
C ASN A 225 -14.25 5.24 -12.01
N TYR A 226 -14.97 4.25 -11.51
CA TYR A 226 -14.84 2.88 -11.97
C TYR A 226 -15.96 2.52 -12.93
N SER A 227 -15.61 1.94 -14.08
CA SER A 227 -16.59 1.40 -15.01
C SER A 227 -17.00 0.00 -14.59
N ILE A 228 -18.31 -0.28 -14.52
CA ILE A 228 -18.83 -1.66 -14.31
C ILE A 228 -18.34 -2.67 -15.34
N MET A 229 -17.89 -2.18 -16.51
CA MET A 229 -17.33 -2.99 -17.58
C MET A 229 -15.84 -3.28 -17.40
N GLY A 230 -15.14 -2.50 -16.57
CA GLY A 230 -13.72 -2.63 -16.27
C GLY A 230 -13.42 -3.75 -15.29
N GLY A 231 -12.13 -4.03 -15.10
CA GLY A 231 -11.59 -4.94 -14.09
C GLY A 231 -10.66 -4.24 -13.11
N LEU A 232 -10.07 -4.99 -12.18
CA LEU A 232 -9.10 -4.47 -11.21
C LEU A 232 -7.93 -3.71 -11.87
N GLY A 233 -7.42 -4.20 -13.01
CA GLY A 233 -6.37 -3.51 -13.74
C GLY A 233 -6.74 -2.08 -14.17
N ASN A 234 -8.01 -1.82 -14.50
CA ASN A 234 -8.50 -0.47 -14.81
C ASN A 234 -8.61 0.38 -13.54
N VAL A 235 -9.15 -0.19 -12.45
CA VAL A 235 -9.23 0.50 -11.15
C VAL A 235 -7.84 0.94 -10.67
N LEU A 236 -6.85 0.04 -10.76
CA LEU A 236 -5.47 0.38 -10.41
C LEU A 236 -4.85 1.40 -11.37
N GLU A 237 -5.28 1.44 -12.64
CA GLU A 237 -4.84 2.45 -13.60
C GLU A 237 -5.33 3.84 -13.21
N ASP A 238 -6.60 3.97 -12.81
CA ASP A 238 -7.18 5.23 -12.34
C ASP A 238 -6.39 5.78 -11.13
N HIS A 239 -6.01 4.89 -10.22
CA HIS A 239 -5.19 5.18 -9.05
C HIS A 239 -3.77 5.58 -9.39
N THR A 240 -3.05 4.81 -10.21
CA THR A 240 -1.67 5.14 -10.58
C THR A 240 -1.58 6.40 -11.42
N HIS A 241 -2.57 6.70 -12.27
CA HIS A 241 -2.66 8.00 -12.93
C HIS A 241 -2.90 9.15 -11.94
N HIS A 242 -3.70 8.93 -10.90
CA HIS A 242 -3.87 9.93 -9.83
C HIS A 242 -2.55 10.22 -9.12
N LEU A 243 -1.78 9.18 -8.78
CA LEU A 243 -0.43 9.31 -8.22
C LEU A 243 0.49 10.10 -9.16
N GLU A 244 0.47 9.78 -10.46
CA GLU A 244 1.22 10.55 -11.47
C GLU A 244 0.83 12.03 -11.48
N GLY A 245 -0.47 12.34 -11.30
CA GLY A 245 -0.99 13.70 -11.17
C GLY A 245 -0.45 14.43 -9.93
N ILE A 246 -0.62 13.83 -8.76
CA ILE A 246 -0.17 14.37 -7.47
C ILE A 246 1.34 14.60 -7.48
N TYR A 247 2.12 13.58 -7.83
CA TYR A 247 3.58 13.65 -7.75
C TYR A 247 4.18 14.62 -8.75
N LYS A 248 3.59 14.72 -9.95
CA LYS A 248 3.89 15.79 -10.91
C LYS A 248 3.63 17.18 -10.35
N TYR A 249 2.53 17.35 -9.59
CA TYR A 249 2.19 18.62 -8.98
C TYR A 249 3.20 19.00 -7.89
N ILE A 250 3.68 18.05 -7.09
CA ILE A 250 4.70 18.25 -6.05
C ILE A 250 6.05 18.62 -6.66
N ASP A 251 6.65 17.74 -7.46
CA ASP A 251 7.92 17.98 -8.14
C ASP A 251 7.99 17.20 -9.47
N TYR A 252 7.84 17.94 -10.56
CA TYR A 252 7.90 17.36 -11.90
C TYR A 252 9.25 16.69 -12.20
N ASP A 253 10.37 17.30 -11.83
CA ASP A 253 11.69 16.79 -12.21
C ASP A 253 11.97 15.49 -11.45
N LEU A 254 11.72 15.47 -10.16
CA LEU A 254 11.96 14.30 -9.34
C LEU A 254 11.08 13.12 -9.78
N PHE A 255 9.81 13.37 -10.06
CA PHE A 255 8.90 12.32 -10.49
C PHE A 255 9.12 11.91 -11.96
N TRP A 256 8.87 12.79 -12.92
CA TRP A 256 8.88 12.39 -14.34
C TRP A 256 10.28 12.16 -14.89
N ASN A 257 11.24 13.03 -14.58
CA ASN A 257 12.57 12.92 -15.20
C ASN A 257 13.46 11.89 -14.48
N ARG A 258 13.33 11.77 -13.16
CA ARG A 258 14.25 10.94 -12.36
C ARG A 258 13.66 9.59 -11.95
N PHE A 259 12.40 9.54 -11.50
CA PHE A 259 11.74 8.30 -11.09
C PHE A 259 11.17 7.53 -12.28
N VAL A 260 10.34 8.18 -13.09
CA VAL A 260 9.74 7.55 -14.28
C VAL A 260 10.77 7.34 -15.39
N GLY A 261 11.57 8.38 -15.67
CA GLY A 261 12.65 8.35 -16.66
C GLY A 261 12.19 8.55 -18.11
N THR A 262 13.16 8.55 -19.00
CA THR A 262 12.97 8.90 -20.42
C THR A 262 12.75 7.66 -21.27
N CYS A 263 11.79 7.71 -22.20
CA CYS A 263 11.64 6.67 -23.23
C CYS A 263 12.75 6.77 -24.29
N GLY A 264 13.07 5.66 -24.96
CA GLY A 264 14.10 5.58 -25.99
C GLY A 264 15.23 4.61 -25.61
N GLU A 265 16.24 4.47 -26.47
CA GLU A 265 17.38 3.61 -26.16
C GLU A 265 18.22 4.21 -25.04
N GLN A 266 18.41 3.45 -23.95
CA GLN A 266 19.15 3.83 -22.76
C GLN A 266 20.06 2.67 -22.32
N GLU A 267 21.12 2.98 -21.57
CA GLU A 267 21.98 1.97 -20.94
C GLU A 267 21.22 1.18 -19.85
N PHE A 268 20.35 1.86 -19.12
CA PHE A 268 19.41 1.30 -18.16
C PHE A 268 18.16 2.18 -18.11
N TYR A 269 17.06 1.63 -17.61
CA TYR A 269 15.77 2.31 -17.50
C TYR A 269 15.42 2.60 -16.04
N ARG A 270 14.69 3.69 -15.80
CA ARG A 270 14.12 3.97 -14.47
C ARG A 270 12.84 3.15 -14.26
N CYS A 271 11.94 3.57 -13.38
CA CYS A 271 10.76 2.79 -13.03
C CYS A 271 9.66 2.74 -14.10
N GLY A 272 9.69 3.61 -15.12
CA GLY A 272 8.59 3.73 -16.06
C GLY A 272 7.33 4.32 -15.41
N TRP A 273 6.18 4.14 -16.06
CA TRP A 273 4.89 4.71 -15.62
C TRP A 273 3.76 3.69 -15.79
N THR A 274 2.52 4.04 -15.41
CA THR A 274 1.41 3.07 -15.33
C THR A 274 1.19 2.23 -16.60
N HIS A 275 1.32 2.83 -17.78
CA HIS A 275 1.19 2.14 -19.07
C HIS A 275 2.47 1.45 -19.54
N LYS A 276 3.63 1.80 -18.98
CA LYS A 276 4.92 1.47 -19.58
C LYS A 276 5.95 1.02 -18.54
N PRO A 277 6.04 -0.30 -18.27
CA PRO A 277 7.12 -0.84 -17.46
C PRO A 277 8.51 -0.52 -18.02
N PRO A 278 9.56 -0.58 -17.18
CA PRO A 278 10.93 -0.29 -17.58
C PRO A 278 11.36 -1.01 -18.86
N ASN A 279 10.95 -2.27 -19.01
CA ASN A 279 11.36 -3.10 -20.14
C ASN A 279 10.64 -2.84 -21.46
N THR A 280 9.65 -1.94 -21.46
CA THR A 280 8.96 -1.46 -22.67
C THR A 280 9.35 -0.03 -23.03
N MET A 281 10.15 0.64 -22.19
CA MET A 281 10.55 2.03 -22.36
C MET A 281 11.48 2.28 -23.57
N LYS A 282 12.03 1.23 -24.19
CA LYS A 282 12.97 1.35 -25.33
C LYS A 282 12.39 2.07 -26.54
N VAL A 283 11.10 1.91 -26.81
CA VAL A 283 10.43 2.53 -27.95
C VAL A 283 9.47 3.60 -27.44
N CYS A 284 9.66 4.84 -27.90
CA CYS A 284 8.70 5.91 -27.64
C CYS A 284 7.48 5.78 -28.57
N GLY A 285 6.27 5.99 -28.04
CA GLY A 285 5.02 5.89 -28.78
C GLY A 285 4.24 4.61 -28.50
N SER A 286 3.01 4.56 -29.03
CA SER A 286 1.93 3.67 -28.58
C SER A 286 2.07 2.19 -28.95
N SER A 287 3.10 1.76 -29.68
CA SER A 287 3.21 0.37 -30.14
C SER A 287 3.57 -0.62 -29.02
N ASP A 288 4.21 -0.15 -27.95
CA ASP A 288 4.63 -0.98 -26.80
C ASP A 288 4.02 -0.49 -25.47
N ASP A 289 3.13 0.51 -25.50
CA ASP A 289 2.35 0.88 -24.33
C ASP A 289 1.42 -0.29 -23.96
N TYR A 290 1.13 -0.44 -22.67
CA TYR A 290 0.30 -1.50 -22.09
C TYR A 290 0.89 -2.92 -22.23
N ASN A 291 2.19 -3.04 -22.54
CA ASN A 291 2.89 -4.32 -22.65
C ASN A 291 3.55 -4.79 -21.33
N TRP A 292 2.76 -4.93 -20.26
CA TRP A 292 3.21 -5.39 -18.92
C TRP A 292 3.66 -6.85 -18.79
N GLY A 293 3.59 -7.65 -19.85
CA GLY A 293 3.95 -9.07 -19.88
C GLY A 293 5.11 -9.32 -20.82
N SER A 294 5.75 -8.27 -21.34
CA SER A 294 6.98 -8.38 -22.11
C SER A 294 8.04 -9.14 -21.30
N GLU A 295 8.59 -10.19 -21.90
CA GLU A 295 9.76 -10.93 -21.40
C GLU A 295 11.10 -10.28 -21.82
N GLN A 296 11.06 -9.13 -22.49
CA GLN A 296 12.28 -8.42 -22.81
C GLN A 296 12.97 -8.02 -21.49
N GLN A 297 14.20 -8.47 -21.29
CA GLN A 297 14.98 -8.06 -20.12
C GLN A 297 15.69 -6.74 -20.41
N VAL A 298 15.64 -5.82 -19.46
CA VAL A 298 16.43 -4.59 -19.47
C VAL A 298 17.09 -4.37 -18.12
N LEU A 299 18.23 -3.67 -18.10
CA LEU A 299 18.75 -3.15 -16.83
C LEU A 299 17.84 -2.04 -16.34
N SER A 300 17.44 -2.09 -15.09
CA SER A 300 16.71 -1.02 -14.41
C SER A 300 17.23 -0.79 -13.01
N ASP A 301 17.24 0.47 -12.57
CA ASP A 301 17.56 0.83 -11.19
C ASP A 301 16.31 0.95 -10.30
N CYS A 302 15.13 0.54 -10.77
CA CYS A 302 13.88 0.82 -10.06
C CYS A 302 13.83 0.20 -8.65
N GLN A 303 14.37 -1.01 -8.47
CA GLN A 303 14.39 -1.75 -7.19
C GLN A 303 15.37 -1.18 -6.15
N ASP A 304 16.24 -0.25 -6.55
CA ASP A 304 17.16 0.48 -5.68
C ASP A 304 17.23 1.94 -6.16
N TRP A 305 16.08 2.52 -6.46
CA TRP A 305 16.05 3.80 -7.15
C TRP A 305 16.64 4.92 -6.29
N THR A 306 17.48 5.75 -6.92
CA THR A 306 17.91 7.03 -6.35
C THR A 306 17.83 8.16 -7.39
N PRO A 307 17.60 9.41 -6.96
CA PRO A 307 17.52 10.55 -7.88
C PRO A 307 18.80 10.77 -8.72
N ASN A 308 19.95 10.33 -8.22
CA ASN A 308 21.26 10.39 -8.89
C ASN A 308 21.60 9.16 -9.74
N ALA A 309 20.71 8.16 -9.79
CA ALA A 309 20.93 6.91 -10.52
C ALA A 309 22.13 6.07 -10.03
N VAL A 310 22.49 6.21 -8.75
CA VAL A 310 23.65 5.52 -8.16
C VAL A 310 23.30 4.16 -7.55
N GLY A 311 22.01 3.86 -7.41
CA GLY A 311 21.58 2.57 -6.86
C GLY A 311 21.86 1.40 -7.78
N GLU A 312 21.74 0.19 -7.26
CA GLU A 312 22.00 -1.05 -7.97
C GLU A 312 21.05 -1.23 -9.16
N LYS A 313 21.59 -1.73 -10.28
CA LYS A 313 20.77 -2.06 -11.46
C LYS A 313 20.59 -3.56 -11.53
N SER A 314 19.35 -4.01 -11.70
CA SER A 314 18.99 -5.41 -11.90
C SER A 314 18.37 -5.61 -13.28
N LEU A 315 18.45 -6.83 -13.81
CA LEU A 315 17.67 -7.21 -14.98
C LEU A 315 16.21 -7.36 -14.57
N VAL A 316 15.32 -6.60 -15.21
CA VAL A 316 13.88 -6.64 -14.95
C VAL A 316 13.09 -6.98 -16.22
N ASP A 317 12.00 -7.70 -16.03
CA ASP A 317 11.00 -8.06 -17.03
C ASP A 317 9.67 -8.41 -16.35
N CYS A 318 8.70 -8.94 -17.11
CA CYS A 318 7.44 -9.43 -16.57
C CYS A 318 7.55 -10.44 -15.41
N HIS A 319 8.61 -11.25 -15.35
CA HIS A 319 8.79 -12.22 -14.29
C HIS A 319 9.19 -11.53 -12.98
N THR A 320 9.79 -10.33 -13.05
CA THR A 320 10.10 -9.52 -11.87
C THR A 320 8.85 -9.18 -11.05
N TRP A 321 7.76 -8.77 -11.71
CA TRP A 321 6.52 -8.40 -11.02
C TRP A 321 5.46 -9.49 -11.00
N ALA A 322 5.32 -10.28 -12.07
CA ALA A 322 4.26 -11.29 -12.19
C ALA A 322 4.74 -12.72 -11.89
N GLY A 323 6.03 -12.96 -11.70
CA GLY A 323 6.57 -14.31 -11.50
C GLY A 323 6.13 -15.28 -12.60
N ALA A 324 5.53 -16.41 -12.20
CA ALA A 324 5.03 -17.42 -13.13
C ALA A 324 3.82 -16.96 -13.98
N ASP A 325 3.17 -15.85 -13.62
CA ASP A 325 2.04 -15.27 -14.35
C ASP A 325 2.45 -14.23 -15.40
N CYS A 326 3.74 -14.17 -15.75
CA CYS A 326 4.20 -13.43 -16.92
C CYS A 326 3.41 -13.86 -18.19
N ASN A 327 3.07 -12.90 -19.05
CA ASN A 327 2.25 -13.00 -20.29
C ASN A 327 0.73 -13.05 -20.15
N GLN A 328 0.16 -12.87 -18.96
CA GLN A 328 -1.30 -12.87 -18.76
C GLN A 328 -1.96 -11.49 -18.96
N HIS A 329 -1.68 -10.82 -20.09
CA HIS A 329 -2.13 -9.43 -20.33
C HIS A 329 -3.63 -9.20 -20.29
N PHE A 330 -4.40 -10.14 -20.85
CA PHE A 330 -5.83 -9.94 -21.10
C PHE A 330 -6.72 -10.91 -20.33
N ASN A 331 -6.16 -12.04 -19.86
CA ASN A 331 -6.88 -13.07 -19.12
C ASN A 331 -5.95 -13.62 -18.03
N GLY A 332 -6.42 -13.66 -16.78
CA GLY A 332 -5.69 -14.22 -15.63
C GLY A 332 -5.44 -13.21 -14.51
N PRO A 333 -4.82 -13.64 -13.39
CA PRO A 333 -4.51 -12.79 -12.23
C PRO A 333 -3.72 -11.51 -12.53
N ASN A 334 -2.97 -11.43 -13.63
CA ASN A 334 -2.21 -10.23 -14.04
C ASN A 334 -2.89 -9.41 -15.17
N ALA A 335 -4.18 -9.63 -15.43
CA ALA A 335 -4.90 -8.92 -16.50
C ALA A 335 -4.89 -7.40 -16.28
N GLY A 336 -4.55 -6.63 -17.32
CA GLY A 336 -4.47 -5.17 -17.23
C GLY A 336 -3.28 -4.64 -16.40
N GLY A 337 -2.23 -5.46 -16.22
CA GLY A 337 -0.98 -5.03 -15.59
C GLY A 337 -1.04 -4.92 -14.07
N ILE A 338 -1.94 -5.66 -13.41
CA ILE A 338 -2.14 -5.62 -11.95
C ILE A 338 -0.82 -5.80 -11.19
N ALA A 339 -0.06 -6.86 -11.50
CA ALA A 339 1.17 -7.16 -10.80
C ALA A 339 2.24 -6.09 -11.03
N PHE A 340 2.32 -5.55 -12.26
CA PHE A 340 3.21 -4.43 -12.55
C PHE A 340 2.83 -3.19 -11.75
N LYS A 341 1.54 -2.81 -11.72
CA LYS A 341 1.07 -1.62 -11.00
C LYS A 341 1.33 -1.74 -9.50
N VAL A 342 1.09 -2.91 -8.90
CA VAL A 342 1.46 -3.18 -7.49
C VAL A 342 2.97 -3.08 -7.29
N TRP A 343 3.78 -3.75 -8.10
CA TRP A 343 5.24 -3.67 -8.01
C TRP A 343 5.75 -2.23 -8.19
N TRP A 344 5.21 -1.48 -9.14
CA TRP A 344 5.58 -0.09 -9.41
C TRP A 344 5.27 0.80 -8.20
N MET A 345 4.08 0.64 -7.60
CA MET A 345 3.73 1.32 -6.35
C MET A 345 4.70 0.98 -5.22
N GLN A 346 5.12 -0.28 -5.09
CA GLN A 346 6.07 -0.72 -4.06
C GLN A 346 7.47 -0.12 -4.21
N ASN A 347 7.81 0.43 -5.39
CA ASN A 347 9.09 1.11 -5.63
C ASN A 347 9.01 2.63 -5.48
N LEU A 348 7.81 3.20 -5.26
CA LEU A 348 7.71 4.62 -4.86
C LEU A 348 8.36 4.78 -3.48
N PRO A 349 9.18 5.83 -3.24
CA PRO A 349 9.79 6.09 -1.95
C PRO A 349 8.74 6.08 -0.82
N GLY A 350 8.70 4.98 -0.06
CA GLY A 350 7.64 4.73 0.90
C GLY A 350 8.09 4.92 2.35
N LYS A 351 7.33 4.37 3.28
CA LYS A 351 7.70 4.32 4.71
C LYS A 351 9.11 3.70 4.87
N ASP A 352 9.89 4.26 5.79
CA ASP A 352 11.25 3.82 6.16
C ASP A 352 12.29 3.84 5.02
N ASN A 353 12.01 4.55 3.91
CA ASN A 353 13.03 4.76 2.89
C ASN A 353 14.22 5.55 3.47
N ASP A 354 15.42 5.23 2.99
CA ASP A 354 16.68 5.93 3.34
C ASP A 354 17.28 6.65 2.13
N ILE A 355 16.42 7.26 1.32
CA ILE A 355 16.84 7.97 0.11
C ILE A 355 17.21 9.42 0.45
N TYR A 356 18.41 9.83 0.04
CA TYR A 356 18.88 11.22 0.13
C TYR A 356 19.11 11.82 -1.25
N TYR A 357 18.77 13.10 -1.38
CA TYR A 357 19.14 13.90 -2.53
C TYR A 357 19.53 15.31 -2.10
N GLN A 358 20.73 15.73 -2.51
CA GLN A 358 21.29 17.02 -2.12
C GLN A 358 21.28 17.22 -0.58
N GLU A 359 21.71 16.18 0.14
CA GLU A 359 21.76 16.12 1.62
C GLU A 359 20.39 16.18 2.32
N LYS A 360 19.29 16.18 1.56
CA LYS A 360 17.93 16.16 2.10
C LYS A 360 17.36 14.75 2.08
N LYS A 361 16.83 14.30 3.23
CA LYS A 361 16.13 13.02 3.34
C LYS A 361 14.76 13.11 2.65
N MET A 362 14.45 12.11 1.85
CA MET A 362 13.17 11.98 1.17
C MET A 362 12.08 11.55 2.16
N ILE A 363 10.88 12.11 2.02
CA ILE A 363 9.71 11.69 2.83
C ILE A 363 9.11 10.39 2.29
N ASN A 364 8.13 9.85 3.02
CA ASN A 364 7.24 8.83 2.48
C ASN A 364 6.29 9.50 1.47
N TRP A 365 6.38 9.16 0.19
CA TRP A 365 5.54 9.80 -0.84
C TRP A 365 4.05 9.50 -0.64
N TRP A 366 3.72 8.39 0.03
CA TRP A 366 2.34 8.04 0.41
C TRP A 366 1.71 9.01 1.41
N ASP A 367 2.49 9.87 2.07
CA ASP A 367 1.96 10.95 2.92
C ASP A 367 1.00 11.87 2.11
N TYR A 368 1.27 12.07 0.81
CA TYR A 368 0.42 12.86 -0.07
C TYR A 368 -0.91 12.20 -0.44
N VAL A 369 -1.06 10.90 -0.18
CA VAL A 369 -2.31 10.17 -0.37
C VAL A 369 -3.06 10.06 0.95
N GLY A 370 -2.35 9.70 2.04
CA GLY A 370 -2.93 9.54 3.36
C GLY A 370 -3.47 10.84 3.99
N ASP A 371 -2.68 11.92 3.93
CA ASP A 371 -3.10 13.26 4.37
C ASP A 371 -2.42 14.34 3.52
N PHE A 372 -2.98 14.59 2.33
CA PHE A 372 -2.46 15.59 1.41
C PHE A 372 -2.31 16.98 2.03
N ASP A 373 -3.27 17.40 2.88
CA ASP A 373 -3.28 18.74 3.45
C ASP A 373 -2.16 18.96 4.45
N GLU A 374 -1.84 17.94 5.24
CA GLU A 374 -0.71 17.99 6.17
C GLU A 374 0.61 17.82 5.43
N ALA A 375 0.72 16.86 4.50
CA ALA A 375 1.92 16.59 3.73
C ALA A 375 2.40 17.81 2.94
N VAL A 376 1.50 18.51 2.24
CA VAL A 376 1.85 19.69 1.44
C VAL A 376 2.28 20.87 2.30
N LYS A 377 1.71 21.03 3.51
CA LYS A 377 2.14 22.06 4.46
C LYS A 377 3.48 21.73 5.09
N PHE A 378 3.60 20.51 5.60
CA PHE A 378 4.76 20.04 6.35
C PHE A 378 6.04 20.15 5.52
N THR A 379 5.99 19.67 4.29
CA THR A 379 7.12 19.71 3.36
C THR A 379 7.28 21.04 2.64
N ASN A 380 6.30 21.94 2.78
CA ASN A 380 6.12 23.11 1.93
C ASN A 380 6.14 22.74 0.44
N LYS A 381 5.32 21.73 0.08
CA LYS A 381 5.18 21.16 -1.27
C LYS A 381 6.52 20.65 -1.81
N SER A 382 7.06 19.61 -1.17
CA SER A 382 8.34 19.01 -1.53
C SER A 382 8.37 17.51 -1.20
N PHE A 383 9.22 16.73 -1.87
CA PHE A 383 9.47 15.33 -1.49
C PHE A 383 10.50 15.17 -0.37
N PHE A 384 10.88 16.25 0.30
CA PHE A 384 11.92 16.24 1.32
C PHE A 384 11.39 16.71 2.67
N TYR A 385 11.95 16.17 3.74
CA TYR A 385 11.74 16.70 5.07
C TYR A 385 12.20 18.18 5.12
N PRO A 386 11.46 19.07 5.81
CA PRO A 386 11.86 20.47 5.91
C PRO A 386 13.18 20.58 6.70
N GLU A 387 14.00 21.60 6.41
CA GLU A 387 15.31 21.78 7.07
C GLU A 387 15.21 21.94 8.59
N SER A 388 14.05 22.37 9.10
CA SER A 388 13.75 22.44 10.54
C SER A 388 13.42 21.09 11.16
N TYR A 389 13.09 20.08 10.36
CA TYR A 389 12.95 18.69 10.80
C TYR A 389 14.34 18.14 11.02
N ASN A 390 14.85 18.43 12.22
CA ASN A 390 16.15 18.01 12.66
C ASN A 390 16.08 16.50 12.97
N LEU A 391 16.17 15.67 11.93
CA LEU A 391 16.76 14.35 12.09
C LEU A 391 18.20 14.61 12.52
N SER A 392 18.41 14.66 13.84
CA SER A 392 19.73 14.77 14.46
C SER A 392 20.73 13.86 13.74
N PRO A 393 21.95 14.35 13.47
CA PRO A 393 22.34 14.92 12.19
C PRO A 393 23.00 13.87 11.30
N THR A 394 22.85 14.02 9.99
CA THR A 394 23.69 13.44 8.92
C THR A 394 23.80 11.91 8.91
N PRO A 395 23.61 11.22 7.78
CA PRO A 395 23.95 9.80 7.72
C PRO A 395 25.43 9.67 8.10
N VAL A 396 25.69 9.11 9.30
CA VAL A 396 26.93 8.42 9.53
C VAL A 396 26.96 7.39 8.43
N PHE A 397 27.88 7.54 7.48
CA PHE A 397 28.16 6.47 6.52
C PHE A 397 28.35 5.21 7.35
N CYS A 398 27.35 4.33 7.34
CA CYS A 398 27.33 3.10 8.11
C CYS A 398 28.29 2.16 7.37
N ASN A 399 29.60 2.37 7.56
CA ASN A 399 30.66 1.55 6.95
C ASN A 399 30.75 0.14 7.60
N LYS A 400 29.79 -0.19 8.48
CA LYS A 400 29.78 -1.40 9.30
C LYS A 400 28.71 -2.40 8.90
N ILE A 401 28.22 -2.41 7.65
CA ILE A 401 27.07 -3.24 7.24
C ILE A 401 27.36 -4.73 7.49
N GLY A 402 26.96 -5.24 8.66
CA GLY A 402 27.26 -6.59 9.15
C GLY A 402 28.67 -6.82 9.72
N ASP A 403 29.55 -5.81 9.78
CA ASP A 403 30.93 -5.91 10.30
C ASP A 403 31.04 -5.06 11.58
N ALA A 404 30.73 -5.67 12.73
CA ALA A 404 30.65 -4.97 14.00
C ALA A 404 32.03 -4.59 14.53
N ASN A 405 33.04 -5.44 14.33
CA ASN A 405 34.40 -5.18 14.83
C ASN A 405 35.29 -4.38 13.85
N ASN A 406 34.83 -4.13 12.62
CA ASN A 406 35.54 -3.44 11.54
C ASN A 406 36.84 -4.14 11.13
N ASP A 407 36.87 -5.47 11.18
CA ASP A 407 38.03 -6.26 10.76
C ASP A 407 38.02 -6.56 9.25
N GLY A 408 36.93 -6.20 8.55
CA GLY A 408 36.76 -6.39 7.11
C GLY A 408 36.16 -7.75 6.73
N GLU A 409 35.81 -8.59 7.71
CA GLU A 409 35.14 -9.87 7.51
C GLU A 409 33.80 -9.90 8.24
N ILE A 410 32.72 -10.27 7.54
CA ILE A 410 31.41 -10.48 8.17
C ILE A 410 31.32 -11.94 8.59
N ASN A 411 31.49 -12.21 9.88
CA ASN A 411 31.64 -13.56 10.40
C ASN A 411 30.90 -13.76 11.75
N LYS A 412 31.22 -14.86 12.44
CA LYS A 412 30.58 -15.23 13.71
C LYS A 412 30.94 -14.26 14.85
N ILE A 413 32.09 -13.58 14.77
CA ILE A 413 32.53 -12.59 15.75
C ILE A 413 31.58 -11.39 15.73
N ASP A 414 31.12 -10.95 14.55
CA ASP A 414 30.16 -9.85 14.43
C ASP A 414 28.81 -10.20 15.02
N PHE A 415 28.38 -11.44 14.86
CA PHE A 415 27.18 -11.95 15.52
C PHE A 415 27.32 -12.00 17.03
N GLU A 416 28.47 -12.44 17.56
CA GLU A 416 28.72 -12.46 19.00
C GLU A 416 28.69 -11.03 19.59
N ILE A 417 29.15 -10.04 18.83
CA ILE A 417 29.07 -8.63 19.24
C ILE A 417 27.62 -8.16 19.22
N TRP A 418 26.87 -8.42 18.14
CA TRP A 418 25.44 -8.13 18.06
C TRP A 418 24.66 -8.77 19.21
N GLU A 419 24.86 -10.06 19.47
CA GLU A 419 24.19 -10.81 20.54
C GLU A 419 24.49 -10.19 21.91
N SER A 420 25.74 -9.79 22.14
CA SER A 420 26.14 -9.15 23.39
C SER A 420 25.48 -7.78 23.60
N GLU A 421 25.43 -6.96 22.54
CA GLU A 421 24.83 -5.62 22.56
C GLU A 421 23.30 -5.69 22.68
N PHE A 422 22.68 -6.65 21.98
CA PHE A 422 21.24 -6.90 22.02
C PHE A 422 20.76 -7.31 23.42
N LEU A 423 21.54 -8.13 24.14
CA LEU A 423 21.20 -8.57 25.49
C LEU A 423 21.31 -7.45 26.54
N ILE A 424 22.16 -6.46 26.33
CA ILE A 424 22.35 -5.32 27.26
C ILE A 424 21.55 -4.08 26.85
N GLY A 425 21.05 -4.03 25.62
CA GLY A 425 20.25 -2.92 25.09
C GLY A 425 21.04 -1.65 24.77
N GLU A 426 22.34 -1.77 24.52
CA GLU A 426 23.21 -0.65 24.15
C GLU A 426 23.78 -0.87 22.74
N ALA A 427 23.51 0.07 21.84
CA ALA A 427 24.06 0.09 20.49
C ALA A 427 25.45 0.76 20.48
N ASN A 428 26.52 -0.03 20.36
CA ASN A 428 27.90 0.49 20.28
C ASN A 428 28.53 0.21 18.92
N SER A 429 28.43 -1.02 18.45
CA SER A 429 29.16 -1.47 17.27
C SER A 429 28.36 -2.35 16.32
N ALA A 430 27.25 -2.93 16.78
CA ALA A 430 26.37 -3.79 15.99
C ALA A 430 25.05 -3.12 15.55
N ASP A 431 24.96 -1.79 15.66
CA ASP A 431 23.90 -1.00 15.03
C ASP A 431 24.27 -0.79 13.56
N PHE A 432 23.71 -1.63 12.70
CA PHE A 432 24.08 -1.75 11.28
C PHE A 432 23.18 -0.92 10.37
N ASN A 433 22.02 -0.46 10.85
CA ASN A 433 21.17 0.52 10.18
C ASN A 433 21.38 1.96 10.70
N CYS A 434 22.27 2.14 11.68
CA CYS A 434 22.65 3.42 12.27
C CYS A 434 21.45 4.19 12.89
N ASP A 435 20.48 3.46 13.47
CA ASP A 435 19.27 4.05 14.08
C ASP A 435 19.41 4.32 15.60
N ASN A 436 20.61 4.12 16.16
CA ASN A 436 20.96 4.15 17.58
C ASN A 436 20.23 3.12 18.44
N LYS A 437 19.69 2.07 17.84
CA LYS A 437 19.09 0.93 18.54
C LYS A 437 19.78 -0.34 18.08
N ILE A 438 19.80 -1.32 18.97
CA ILE A 438 20.22 -2.67 18.66
C ILE A 438 18.96 -3.53 18.59
N SER A 439 18.66 -4.08 17.42
CA SER A 439 17.37 -4.68 17.13
C SER A 439 17.50 -5.94 16.28
N LEU A 440 16.36 -6.56 15.98
CA LEU A 440 16.30 -7.64 15.01
C LEU A 440 16.55 -7.16 13.58
N ILE A 441 16.41 -5.86 13.29
CA ILE A 441 16.75 -5.29 11.98
C ILE A 441 18.26 -5.39 11.76
N ASP A 442 19.06 -5.11 12.79
CA ASP A 442 20.51 -5.26 12.75
C ASP A 442 20.91 -6.73 12.55
N PHE A 443 20.24 -7.65 13.24
CA PHE A 443 20.44 -9.08 13.01
C PHE A 443 20.19 -9.48 11.55
N GLU A 444 19.12 -8.96 10.96
CA GLU A 444 18.78 -9.23 9.57
C GLU A 444 19.81 -8.67 8.58
N ILE A 445 20.37 -7.50 8.87
CA ILE A 445 21.46 -6.90 8.07
C ILE A 445 22.72 -7.77 8.14
N TRP A 446 23.13 -8.19 9.34
CA TRP A 446 24.25 -9.13 9.49
C TRP A 446 23.99 -10.45 8.76
N ARG A 447 22.82 -11.06 8.98
CA ARG A 447 22.46 -12.37 8.41
C ARG A 447 22.45 -12.36 6.89
N ALA A 448 21.93 -11.29 6.29
CA ALA A 448 21.87 -11.12 4.84
C ALA A 448 23.28 -11.09 4.21
N ARG A 449 24.25 -10.48 4.91
CA ARG A 449 25.63 -10.34 4.42
C ARG A 449 26.52 -11.53 4.79
N PHE A 450 26.30 -12.17 5.93
CA PHE A 450 26.99 -13.40 6.34
C PHE A 450 26.81 -14.54 5.34
N ASN A 451 25.64 -14.61 4.69
CA ASN A 451 25.34 -15.63 3.67
C ASN A 451 25.71 -15.21 2.24
N ALA A 452 26.20 -13.99 2.03
CA ALA A 452 26.66 -13.55 0.72
C ALA A 452 27.99 -14.27 0.40
N LYS A 453 27.94 -15.30 -0.46
CA LYS A 453 29.14 -15.98 -0.95
C LYS A 453 30.10 -14.94 -1.56
N PRO A 454 31.40 -14.94 -1.19
CA PRO A 454 32.38 -14.16 -1.93
C PRO A 454 32.37 -14.60 -3.39
N THR A 455 32.12 -13.66 -4.29
CA THR A 455 32.27 -13.90 -5.72
C THR A 455 33.76 -14.07 -6.00
N PRO A 456 34.25 -15.23 -6.48
CA PRO A 456 35.67 -15.39 -6.75
C PRO A 456 36.06 -14.52 -7.93
N THR A 457 37.02 -13.61 -7.72
CA THR A 457 37.74 -12.93 -8.79
C THR A 457 38.31 -13.95 -9.78
N VAL A 458 37.81 -13.91 -11.02
CA VAL A 458 38.18 -14.78 -12.13
C VAL A 458 39.63 -14.53 -12.54
N ASN A 459 40.47 -15.56 -12.43
CA ASN A 459 41.69 -15.71 -13.22
C ASN A 459 41.82 -17.18 -13.67
N THR A 460 41.46 -17.45 -14.92
CA THR A 460 41.71 -18.70 -15.69
C THR A 460 43.13 -18.62 -16.31
N PRO A 461 43.85 -19.72 -16.74
CA PRO A 461 43.31 -21.03 -17.11
C PRO A 461 44.17 -22.34 -16.95
N THR A 462 43.49 -23.49 -17.20
CA THR A 462 43.93 -24.78 -17.85
C THR A 462 44.53 -25.96 -17.01
N PRO A 463 44.44 -27.27 -17.44
CA PRO A 463 43.52 -28.29 -16.88
C PRO A 463 44.16 -29.68 -16.52
N SER A 464 43.31 -30.71 -16.28
CA SER A 464 43.55 -32.19 -16.30
C SER A 464 43.86 -32.85 -14.91
N LEU A 465 43.38 -34.04 -14.48
CA LEU A 465 42.77 -35.24 -15.08
C LEU A 465 41.81 -35.97 -14.10
N THR A 466 40.90 -36.73 -14.70
CA THR A 466 39.96 -37.76 -14.22
C THR A 466 40.58 -38.92 -13.41
N LEU A 467 39.82 -39.56 -12.49
CA LEU A 467 39.61 -41.03 -12.42
C LEU A 467 38.50 -41.41 -11.40
N ALA A 468 37.76 -42.47 -11.72
CA ALA A 468 36.54 -42.96 -11.06
C ALA A 468 36.80 -44.30 -10.28
N PRO A 469 35.80 -45.14 -9.91
CA PRO A 469 35.51 -45.57 -8.53
C PRO A 469 35.78 -47.07 -8.24
N THR A 470 35.69 -47.54 -6.98
CA THR A 470 35.57 -48.97 -6.56
C THR A 470 35.54 -49.02 -5.02
N SER A 471 34.99 -49.98 -4.26
CA SER A 471 33.96 -51.03 -4.40
C SER A 471 33.77 -51.66 -3.02
N THR A 472 32.55 -52.12 -2.74
CA THR A 472 32.08 -52.87 -1.55
C THR A 472 32.88 -54.16 -1.28
N PRO A 473 32.78 -54.72 -0.05
CA PRO A 473 32.29 -56.10 0.03
C PRO A 473 31.27 -56.37 1.15
N THR A 474 30.33 -57.27 0.82
CA THR A 474 29.31 -57.91 1.67
C THR A 474 29.88 -59.20 2.30
N PRO A 475 29.38 -59.66 3.47
CA PRO A 475 28.66 -60.94 3.46
C PRO A 475 27.45 -61.04 4.43
N THR A 476 26.34 -61.56 3.89
CA THR A 476 25.54 -62.76 4.29
C THR A 476 24.75 -62.79 5.63
N PRO A 477 23.52 -63.40 5.66
CA PRO A 477 22.38 -62.92 6.44
C PRO A 477 22.05 -63.74 7.70
N ALA A 478 21.24 -63.16 8.60
CA ALA A 478 20.56 -63.90 9.65
C ALA A 478 19.11 -63.42 9.88
N LEU A 479 18.21 -64.39 9.74
CA LEU A 479 16.86 -64.59 10.27
C LEU A 479 15.93 -63.40 10.61
N ILE A 480 14.81 -63.45 9.88
CA ILE A 480 13.51 -62.84 10.07
C ILE A 480 12.99 -63.06 11.50
N THR A 481 12.68 -61.96 12.18
CA THR A 481 11.57 -61.91 13.15
C THR A 481 10.75 -60.67 12.85
N THR A 482 9.44 -60.87 12.68
CA THR A 482 8.43 -59.84 12.46
C THR A 482 8.14 -59.12 13.78
N PRO A 483 8.20 -57.78 13.85
CA PRO A 483 7.44 -57.03 14.84
C PRO A 483 6.29 -56.26 14.20
N THR A 484 5.15 -56.48 14.82
CA THR A 484 3.87 -55.76 14.77
C THR A 484 4.00 -54.26 14.49
N LEU A 485 3.28 -53.79 13.48
CA LEU A 485 3.09 -52.37 13.18
C LEU A 485 2.38 -51.68 14.37
N THR A 486 3.13 -50.84 15.06
CA THR A 486 2.55 -49.74 15.84
C THR A 486 2.24 -48.62 14.86
N PRO A 487 1.06 -47.96 14.90
CA PRO A 487 0.79 -46.85 13.99
C PRO A 487 1.72 -45.68 14.30
N THR A 488 2.70 -45.46 13.42
CA THR A 488 3.56 -44.28 13.43
C THR A 488 2.72 -43.08 13.02
N ILE A 489 2.58 -42.11 13.92
CA ILE A 489 1.96 -40.81 13.61
C ILE A 489 2.88 -40.10 12.60
N ASN A 490 2.31 -39.67 11.48
CA ASN A 490 3.03 -38.98 10.40
C ASN A 490 3.56 -37.62 10.93
N PRO A 491 4.87 -37.30 10.81
CA PRO A 491 5.44 -36.04 11.29
C PRO A 491 4.94 -34.78 10.56
N SER A 492 4.16 -34.94 9.48
CA SER A 492 3.64 -33.83 8.67
C SER A 492 2.47 -33.06 9.31
N CYS A 493 1.99 -33.45 10.50
CA CYS A 493 0.84 -32.79 11.15
C CYS A 493 1.26 -31.88 12.34
N LEU A 494 2.50 -31.37 12.34
CA LEU A 494 3.05 -30.42 13.33
C LEU A 494 2.94 -28.93 12.94
N GLY A 495 2.22 -28.60 11.86
CA GLY A 495 1.93 -27.20 11.53
C GLY A 495 1.01 -26.57 12.57
N GLY A 496 1.50 -25.56 13.29
CA GLY A 496 0.72 -24.80 14.25
C GLY A 496 -0.46 -24.06 13.60
N CYS A 497 -1.36 -23.51 14.41
CA CYS A 497 -2.44 -22.67 13.92
C CYS A 497 -1.88 -21.38 13.30
N PRO A 498 -2.30 -21.00 12.08
CA PRO A 498 -1.85 -19.75 11.48
C PRO A 498 -2.33 -18.58 12.34
N LEU A 499 -1.41 -17.66 12.59
CA LEU A 499 -1.75 -16.37 13.20
C LEU A 499 -2.54 -15.58 12.15
N ILE A 500 -3.74 -15.14 12.53
CA ILE A 500 -4.51 -14.16 11.75
C ILE A 500 -3.74 -12.84 11.85
N THR A 501 -3.14 -12.42 10.74
CA THR A 501 -2.26 -11.26 10.63
C THR A 501 -3.04 -9.98 10.36
N GLU A 502 -4.23 -10.10 9.77
CA GLU A 502 -5.06 -8.95 9.40
C GLU A 502 -6.55 -9.25 9.55
N LYS A 503 -7.31 -8.25 9.99
CA LYS A 503 -8.77 -8.31 10.14
C LYS A 503 -9.35 -7.01 9.62
N LYS A 504 -10.13 -7.09 8.55
CA LYS A 504 -10.87 -5.95 8.00
C LYS A 504 -12.34 -6.25 7.95
N SER A 505 -13.15 -5.23 8.19
CA SER A 505 -14.59 -5.34 8.12
C SER A 505 -15.18 -3.99 7.75
N GLY A 506 -16.15 -3.99 6.85
CA GLY A 506 -16.83 -2.79 6.39
C GLY A 506 -18.28 -3.07 6.05
N THR A 507 -19.06 -1.99 5.88
CA THR A 507 -20.47 -2.07 5.51
C THR A 507 -20.60 -2.27 4.00
N MET A 508 -21.31 -3.33 3.59
CA MET A 508 -21.56 -3.66 2.18
C MET A 508 -22.79 -2.93 1.65
N VAL A 509 -23.90 -3.01 2.39
CA VAL A 509 -25.18 -2.40 1.97
C VAL A 509 -26.07 -2.22 3.20
N THR A 510 -26.82 -1.11 3.23
CA THR A 510 -27.95 -0.95 4.14
C THR A 510 -29.25 -1.00 3.34
N TRP A 511 -30.08 -2.03 3.56
CA TRP A 511 -31.34 -2.21 2.84
C TRP A 511 -32.48 -2.50 3.82
N ASN A 512 -33.58 -1.73 3.75
CA ASN A 512 -34.77 -1.89 4.59
C ASN A 512 -34.50 -1.98 6.12
N GLY A 513 -33.46 -1.32 6.61
CA GLY A 513 -33.08 -1.33 8.03
C GLY A 513 -32.21 -2.52 8.46
N GLU A 514 -31.82 -3.40 7.52
CA GLU A 514 -30.80 -4.43 7.72
C GLU A 514 -29.49 -3.98 7.05
N THR A 515 -28.43 -3.88 7.86
CA THR A 515 -27.07 -3.58 7.40
C THR A 515 -26.30 -4.89 7.24
N LEU A 516 -25.80 -5.13 6.03
CA LEU A 516 -24.92 -6.25 5.70
C LEU A 516 -23.49 -5.74 5.60
N CYS A 517 -22.56 -6.53 6.11
CA CYS A 517 -21.14 -6.23 6.16
C CYS A 517 -20.33 -7.31 5.43
N TYR A 518 -19.07 -7.02 5.17
CA TYR A 518 -18.05 -8.03 4.87
C TYR A 518 -17.05 -8.13 6.02
N VAL A 519 -16.41 -9.30 6.14
CA VAL A 519 -15.24 -9.50 6.99
C VAL A 519 -14.17 -10.22 6.19
N LYS A 520 -13.03 -9.55 5.98
CA LYS A 520 -11.82 -10.12 5.37
C LYS A 520 -10.84 -10.53 6.47
N LEU A 521 -10.38 -11.77 6.40
CA LEU A 521 -9.32 -12.31 7.24
C LEU A 521 -8.12 -12.62 6.36
N SER A 522 -6.94 -12.24 6.81
CA SER A 522 -5.66 -12.65 6.22
C SER A 522 -4.82 -13.36 7.29
N TRP A 523 -4.03 -14.35 6.90
CA TRP A 523 -3.19 -15.13 7.81
C TRP A 523 -1.89 -15.57 7.15
N LYS A 524 -0.90 -15.97 7.95
CA LYS A 524 0.37 -16.50 7.40
C LYS A 524 0.17 -17.90 6.79
N ASP A 525 0.82 -18.15 5.65
CA ASP A 525 0.83 -19.50 5.06
C ASP A 525 1.50 -20.51 6.01
N ILE A 526 1.08 -21.77 5.92
CA ILE A 526 1.64 -22.88 6.69
C ILE A 526 2.23 -23.89 5.72
N GLU A 527 3.55 -24.04 5.75
CA GLU A 527 4.27 -24.98 4.89
C GLU A 527 3.66 -26.39 4.99
N GLY A 528 3.32 -26.95 3.83
CA GLY A 528 2.69 -28.28 3.71
C GLY A 528 1.16 -28.28 3.82
N ALA A 529 0.50 -27.16 4.12
CA ALA A 529 -0.94 -27.06 4.06
C ALA A 529 -1.43 -27.14 2.59
N VAL A 530 -2.46 -27.93 2.35
CA VAL A 530 -3.10 -28.07 1.03
C VAL A 530 -4.33 -27.18 0.88
N GLY A 531 -4.69 -26.46 1.94
CA GLY A 531 -5.77 -25.47 1.99
C GLY A 531 -6.08 -25.06 3.43
N PHE A 532 -7.12 -24.25 3.61
CA PHE A 532 -7.54 -23.75 4.91
C PHE A 532 -9.04 -23.94 5.16
N LYS A 533 -9.37 -24.17 6.43
CA LYS A 533 -10.73 -24.15 6.95
C LYS A 533 -10.93 -22.85 7.72
N VAL A 534 -11.91 -22.06 7.30
CA VAL A 534 -12.25 -20.78 7.92
C VAL A 534 -13.63 -20.92 8.55
N CYS A 535 -13.78 -20.63 9.84
CA CYS A 535 -15.09 -20.60 10.48
C CYS A 535 -15.43 -19.23 11.05
N ARG A 536 -16.73 -18.93 11.00
CA ARG A 536 -17.39 -17.87 11.73
C ARG A 536 -18.38 -18.51 12.70
N ASN A 537 -18.17 -18.29 13.99
CA ASN A 537 -18.88 -18.91 15.11
C ASN A 537 -18.80 -20.44 15.09
N SER A 538 -19.82 -21.09 14.53
CA SER A 538 -19.92 -22.55 14.36
C SER A 538 -20.08 -22.97 12.89
N ALA A 539 -20.23 -22.00 11.98
CA ALA A 539 -20.33 -22.25 10.55
C ALA A 539 -18.93 -22.18 9.93
N CYS A 540 -18.54 -23.21 9.19
CA CYS A 540 -17.23 -23.30 8.57
C CYS A 540 -17.34 -23.46 7.06
N VAL A 541 -16.38 -22.88 6.35
CA VAL A 541 -16.18 -23.10 4.92
C VAL A 541 -14.77 -23.64 4.72
N ASP A 542 -14.65 -24.75 4.00
CA ASP A 542 -13.38 -25.42 3.67
C ASP A 542 -13.01 -24.99 2.24
N THR A 543 -12.17 -23.95 2.04
CA THR A 543 -12.16 -23.33 0.69
C THR A 543 -10.90 -22.64 0.18
N PRO A 544 -10.01 -21.99 0.95
CA PRO A 544 -8.90 -21.28 0.30
C PRO A 544 -7.63 -22.12 0.20
N LYS A 545 -7.02 -22.19 -0.99
CA LYS A 545 -5.56 -22.38 -1.13
C LYS A 545 -4.79 -21.07 -0.86
N ALA A 546 -5.50 -19.95 -0.91
CA ALA A 546 -4.97 -18.64 -0.59
C ALA A 546 -4.90 -18.43 0.94
N THR A 547 -4.10 -17.46 1.36
CA THR A 547 -3.88 -17.05 2.75
C THR A 547 -4.84 -15.96 3.22
N SER A 548 -5.98 -15.80 2.54
CA SER A 548 -7.04 -14.88 2.91
C SER A 548 -8.43 -15.43 2.57
N TYR A 549 -9.45 -14.90 3.24
CA TYR A 549 -10.86 -15.22 2.96
C TYR A 549 -11.78 -14.07 3.34
N VAL A 550 -12.79 -13.84 2.51
CA VAL A 550 -13.83 -12.82 2.73
C VAL A 550 -15.16 -13.52 3.04
N TRP A 551 -15.74 -13.19 4.18
CA TRP A 551 -17.14 -13.47 4.50
C TRP A 551 -17.99 -12.29 4.05
N GLU A 552 -18.72 -12.44 2.95
CA GLU A 552 -19.65 -11.43 2.45
C GLU A 552 -21.07 -11.66 2.96
N TRP A 553 -21.92 -10.62 2.83
CA TRP A 553 -23.36 -10.67 3.15
C TRP A 553 -23.64 -11.11 4.58
N VAL A 554 -22.74 -10.78 5.50
CA VAL A 554 -22.85 -11.14 6.90
C VAL A 554 -23.56 -10.03 7.67
N ALA A 555 -24.40 -10.40 8.64
CA ALA A 555 -24.93 -9.43 9.59
C ALA A 555 -23.76 -8.67 10.24
N CYS A 556 -23.83 -7.34 10.24
CA CYS A 556 -22.87 -6.50 10.94
C CYS A 556 -22.97 -6.76 12.44
N ASP A 557 -21.98 -7.45 13.00
CA ASP A 557 -21.97 -7.79 14.41
C ASP A 557 -20.55 -7.71 14.98
N ASN A 558 -20.45 -7.40 16.28
CA ASN A 558 -19.16 -7.22 16.96
C ASN A 558 -18.78 -8.43 17.82
N ASN A 559 -19.58 -9.50 17.75
CA ASN A 559 -19.53 -10.63 18.67
C ASN A 559 -19.14 -11.94 17.96
N SER A 560 -19.05 -11.93 16.63
CA SER A 560 -18.66 -13.06 15.83
C SER A 560 -17.21 -13.44 16.11
N LEU A 561 -17.01 -14.73 16.33
CA LEU A 561 -15.70 -15.33 16.57
C LEU A 561 -15.24 -16.07 15.33
N TYR A 562 -14.04 -15.77 14.88
CA TYR A 562 -13.45 -16.35 13.69
C TYR A 562 -12.28 -17.27 14.05
N ASN A 563 -12.10 -18.35 13.30
CA ASN A 563 -10.88 -19.16 13.39
C ASN A 563 -10.48 -19.69 12.02
N VAL A 564 -9.18 -19.85 11.84
CA VAL A 564 -8.57 -20.42 10.64
C VAL A 564 -7.77 -21.64 11.06
N SER A 565 -7.94 -22.75 10.36
CA SER A 565 -7.21 -24.00 10.60
C SER A 565 -6.61 -24.50 9.29
N PRO A 566 -5.32 -24.89 9.25
CA PRO A 566 -4.72 -25.45 8.04
C PRO A 566 -5.31 -26.84 7.77
N ILE A 567 -5.36 -27.22 6.50
CA ILE A 567 -5.77 -28.55 6.04
C ILE A 567 -4.52 -29.24 5.48
N PHE A 568 -4.21 -30.44 5.97
CA PHE A 568 -3.12 -31.27 5.45
C PHE A 568 -3.69 -32.53 4.78
N GLU A 569 -2.99 -33.05 3.78
CA GLU A 569 -3.41 -34.27 3.09
C GLU A 569 -3.41 -35.47 4.06
N GLY A 570 -4.57 -36.09 4.27
CA GLY A 570 -4.72 -37.28 5.12
C GLY A 570 -4.82 -37.05 6.64
N CYS A 571 -4.90 -35.80 7.12
CA CYS A 571 -5.05 -35.45 8.54
C CYS A 571 -6.30 -34.57 8.78
N SER A 572 -6.87 -34.63 9.99
CA SER A 572 -7.80 -33.61 10.49
C SER A 572 -7.13 -32.85 11.63
N VAL A 573 -6.98 -31.54 11.49
CA VAL A 573 -6.27 -30.70 12.47
C VAL A 573 -7.21 -30.36 13.65
N GLY A 574 -6.66 -30.30 14.86
CA GLY A 574 -7.37 -29.89 16.08
C GLY A 574 -7.84 -28.42 16.03
N SER A 575 -8.73 -28.04 16.95
CA SER A 575 -9.38 -26.73 16.97
C SER A 575 -8.41 -25.57 17.21
N CYS A 576 -8.28 -24.66 16.24
CA CYS A 576 -7.47 -23.44 16.38
C CYS A 576 -8.14 -22.35 17.23
N PRO A 577 -7.34 -21.44 17.85
CA PRO A 577 -7.85 -20.34 18.67
C PRO A 577 -8.85 -19.47 17.92
N LYS A 578 -9.92 -19.08 18.63
CA LYS A 578 -10.93 -18.17 18.10
C LYS A 578 -10.52 -16.73 18.35
N VAL A 579 -10.81 -15.85 17.40
CA VAL A 579 -10.47 -14.44 17.43
C VAL A 579 -11.71 -13.61 17.12
N ALA A 580 -12.01 -12.62 17.97
CA ALA A 580 -13.08 -11.67 17.69
C ALA A 580 -12.64 -10.65 16.63
N VAL A 581 -13.55 -10.35 15.69
CA VAL A 581 -13.44 -9.20 14.79
C VAL A 581 -14.49 -8.20 15.25
N LYS A 582 -14.08 -6.96 15.54
CA LYS A 582 -15.02 -5.89 15.80
C LYS A 582 -15.38 -5.27 14.46
N THR A 583 -16.65 -5.35 14.09
CA THR A 583 -17.17 -4.60 12.96
C THR A 583 -17.38 -3.15 13.42
N PRO A 584 -16.89 -2.12 12.72
CA PRO A 584 -17.38 -0.77 12.93
C PRO A 584 -18.85 -0.76 12.51
N ILE A 585 -19.77 -0.88 13.47
CA ILE A 585 -21.16 -0.52 13.21
C ILE A 585 -21.17 1.00 13.32
N ALA A 586 -21.19 1.69 12.17
CA ALA A 586 -21.55 3.11 12.15
C ALA A 586 -22.96 3.21 12.76
N GLN A 587 -23.06 3.84 13.94
CA GLN A 587 -24.35 4.17 14.56
C GLN A 587 -24.94 5.44 13.97
#